data_AF-Q0UK17-F1
#
_entry.id   AF-Q0UK17-F1
#
_cell.length_a   1.000
_cell.length_b   1.000
_cell.length_c   1.000
_cell.angle_alpha   90.00
_cell.angle_beta   90.00
_cell.angle_gamma   90.00
#
_symmetry.space_group_name_H-M   'P 1'
#
loop_
_entity.id
_entity.type
_entity.pdbx_description
1 polymer ?
#
loop_
_entity_poly.entity_id
_entity_poly.type
_entity_poly.pdbx_seq_one_letter_code
_entity_poly.pdbx_strand_id
1 'polypeptide(L)'
;MRLLHLDLDKRTWVVESFSPTCIPFYAILSHTWGRDNDEVKFEDIESGERQYSDVTKLGYAKLHFCQERSDNSELQHSLASMFYWYQKAATCYVWLSDVSIGDATDDANREWEKAFSKSRWFKRGWTLQELIAPESVAFFSNEGKFIGDKRELASTISLVCNIPSPALEGVELSHFSTKQRFLWAEGRITSVPEDAAYCLFGIFDVELPTMYADGDYKKRKKIALDKLKKVLKQKEVESKSSDEIIHIGGAFWKDLITLSEEQLLKLDSDLDQYSEWILDIFPGQFTGANLVSPEFLTGLSQNAAKRMKRLLANHNIRYDDLSHFENEVQSWEEPWGRYRDEHMLSQIRIQGFIQNRWYWAGKCARECEDKGITAARTLESLMIWRGRWPAS
;
A
#
# COMPACT_ATOMS: atom_id res chain seq x y z
N MET A 1 -4.13 9.10 19.58
CA MET A 1 -5.27 8.20 19.91
C MET A 1 -5.89 8.60 21.25
N ARG A 2 -7.05 8.02 21.59
CA ARG A 2 -7.44 7.74 22.99
C ARG A 2 -7.51 6.24 23.18
N LEU A 3 -6.78 5.69 24.15
CA LEU A 3 -6.78 4.25 24.47
C LEU A 3 -7.50 4.00 25.79
N LEU A 4 -8.06 2.80 25.92
CA LEU A 4 -8.55 2.27 27.18
C LEU A 4 -7.53 1.26 27.72
N HIS A 5 -7.12 1.41 28.97
CA HIS A 5 -6.32 0.41 29.69
C HIS A 5 -6.87 0.21 31.12
N LEU A 6 -6.42 -0.84 31.79
CA LEU A 6 -6.72 -1.07 33.20
C LEU A 6 -5.57 -0.52 34.06
N ASP A 7 -5.88 0.35 35.01
CA ASP A 7 -4.99 0.64 36.12
C ASP A 7 -5.06 -0.55 37.10
N LEU A 8 -3.96 -1.30 37.22
CA LEU A 8 -3.93 -2.53 38.04
C LEU A 8 -3.95 -2.26 39.55
N ASP A 9 -3.40 -1.12 39.97
CA ASP A 9 -3.31 -0.73 41.38
C ASP A 9 -4.67 -0.23 41.89
N LYS A 10 -5.37 0.59 41.10
CA LYS A 10 -6.72 1.09 41.40
C LYS A 10 -7.83 0.12 41.01
N ARG A 11 -7.56 -0.80 40.07
CA ARG A 11 -8.54 -1.67 39.39
C ARG A 11 -9.66 -0.87 38.70
N THR A 12 -9.28 0.20 38.02
CA THR A 12 -10.20 1.10 37.30
C THR A 12 -9.81 1.22 35.84
N TRP A 13 -10.82 1.33 34.97
CA TRP A 13 -10.60 1.59 33.55
C TRP A 13 -10.20 3.05 33.33
N VAL A 14 -9.07 3.28 32.67
CA VAL A 14 -8.50 4.62 32.42
C VAL A 14 -8.42 4.88 30.92
N VAL A 15 -8.80 6.09 30.51
CA VAL A 15 -8.64 6.56 29.13
C VAL A 15 -7.48 7.55 29.03
N GLU A 16 -6.40 7.16 28.34
CA GLU A 16 -5.23 8.01 28.13
C GLU A 16 -5.15 8.53 26.68
N SER A 17 -4.64 9.76 26.51
CA SER A 17 -4.59 10.49 25.24
C SER A 17 -3.16 10.71 24.78
N PHE A 18 -2.84 10.29 23.55
CA PHE A 18 -1.47 10.26 23.03
C PHE A 18 -1.36 10.87 21.62
N SER A 19 -0.15 11.33 21.25
CA SER A 19 0.13 11.99 19.96
C SER A 19 0.17 11.01 18.77
N PRO A 20 0.25 11.51 17.51
CA PRO A 20 0.50 10.66 16.34
C PRO A 20 1.94 10.11 16.24
N THR A 21 2.82 10.38 17.22
CA THR A 21 4.27 10.08 17.15
C THR A 21 4.83 9.38 18.38
N CYS A 22 4.16 9.42 19.54
CA CYS A 22 4.65 8.87 20.83
C CYS A 22 3.51 8.11 21.53
N ILE A 23 3.64 6.78 21.70
CA ILE A 23 2.63 5.96 21.03
C ILE A 23 2.46 4.52 21.67
N PRO A 24 1.39 4.14 22.43
CA PRO A 24 1.03 2.72 22.89
C PRO A 24 0.26 1.55 22.07
N PHE A 25 0.80 0.32 21.93
CA PHE A 25 0.43 -0.90 21.15
C PHE A 25 -0.87 -1.43 21.67
N TYR A 26 -1.70 -1.81 20.72
CA TYR A 26 -3.11 -1.99 20.93
C TYR A 26 -3.56 -3.21 20.14
N ALA A 27 -4.12 -4.17 20.87
CA ALA A 27 -5.18 -4.97 20.29
C ALA A 27 -6.40 -4.06 20.07
N ILE A 28 -7.11 -4.27 18.97
CA ILE A 28 -8.43 -3.67 18.77
C ILE A 28 -9.50 -4.65 19.21
N LEU A 29 -10.44 -4.18 20.01
CA LEU A 29 -11.67 -4.91 20.27
C LEU A 29 -12.72 -4.54 19.22
N SER A 30 -13.16 -5.52 18.44
CA SER A 30 -14.17 -5.33 17.39
C SER A 30 -15.48 -4.74 17.92
N HIS A 31 -16.11 -3.84 17.16
CA HIS A 31 -17.31 -3.08 17.53
C HIS A 31 -18.63 -3.88 17.53
N THR A 32 -18.59 -5.22 17.41
CA THR A 32 -19.80 -6.06 17.52
C THR A 32 -20.15 -6.33 18.98
N TRP A 33 -21.09 -5.57 19.53
CA TRP A 33 -21.72 -5.80 20.83
C TRP A 33 -22.99 -6.64 20.68
N GLY A 34 -23.73 -6.85 21.79
CA GLY A 34 -25.00 -7.56 21.82
C GLY A 34 -26.14 -6.74 21.19
N ARG A 35 -27.06 -6.28 22.03
CA ARG A 35 -28.05 -5.23 21.76
C ARG A 35 -27.41 -3.85 21.96
N ASP A 36 -28.03 -2.80 21.45
CA ASP A 36 -27.49 -1.42 21.54
C ASP A 36 -27.35 -0.89 22.98
N ASN A 37 -28.04 -1.51 23.96
CA ASN A 37 -27.92 -1.22 25.38
C ASN A 37 -26.74 -1.97 26.06
N ASP A 38 -26.26 -3.05 25.45
CA ASP A 38 -25.17 -3.89 25.97
C ASP A 38 -23.78 -3.29 25.66
N GLU A 39 -23.75 -2.28 24.78
CA GLU A 39 -22.56 -1.55 24.35
C GLU A 39 -22.07 -0.56 25.43
N VAL A 40 -20.79 -0.68 25.79
CA VAL A 40 -20.08 0.29 26.63
C VAL A 40 -19.63 1.44 25.73
N LYS A 41 -20.21 2.62 25.94
CA LYS A 41 -19.92 3.85 25.22
C LYS A 41 -18.81 4.62 25.93
N PHE A 42 -18.21 5.59 25.23
CA PHE A 42 -17.25 6.51 25.82
C PHE A 42 -17.84 7.26 27.04
N GLU A 43 -19.10 7.67 26.97
CA GLU A 43 -19.86 8.31 28.07
C GLU A 43 -19.98 7.43 29.33
N ASP A 44 -20.06 6.10 29.18
CA ASP A 44 -20.10 5.19 30.34
C ASP A 44 -18.76 5.23 31.09
N ILE A 45 -17.65 5.37 30.38
CA ILE A 45 -16.28 5.34 30.92
C ILE A 45 -15.86 6.74 31.42
N GLU A 46 -16.21 7.81 30.71
CA GLU A 46 -15.86 9.19 31.07
C GLU A 46 -16.64 9.72 32.28
N SER A 47 -17.79 9.10 32.62
CA SER A 47 -18.64 9.52 33.74
C SER A 47 -18.11 9.19 35.15
N GLY A 48 -16.96 8.53 35.28
CA GLY A 48 -16.27 8.33 36.55
C GLY A 48 -15.32 7.13 36.54
N GLU A 49 -14.57 6.91 37.63
CA GLU A 49 -13.70 5.73 37.80
C GLU A 49 -14.52 4.43 37.84
N ARG A 50 -14.77 3.84 36.67
CA ARG A 50 -15.44 2.54 36.53
C ARG A 50 -14.55 1.43 37.06
N GLN A 51 -14.96 0.85 38.19
CA GLN A 51 -14.29 -0.31 38.79
C GLN A 51 -14.34 -1.53 37.86
N TYR A 52 -13.30 -2.35 37.92
CA TYR A 52 -13.18 -3.63 37.20
C TYR A 52 -14.32 -4.63 37.51
N SER A 53 -15.12 -4.41 38.57
CA SER A 53 -16.28 -5.24 38.90
C SER A 53 -17.62 -4.76 38.30
N ASP A 54 -17.64 -3.73 37.45
CA ASP A 54 -18.86 -3.29 36.77
C ASP A 54 -19.31 -4.32 35.72
N VAL A 55 -20.43 -5.00 35.97
CA VAL A 55 -21.09 -5.93 35.05
C VAL A 55 -22.46 -5.44 34.58
N THR A 56 -22.76 -4.14 34.74
CA THR A 56 -24.07 -3.55 34.40
C THR A 56 -24.40 -3.60 32.91
N LYS A 57 -23.38 -3.79 32.06
CA LYS A 57 -23.50 -4.05 30.63
C LYS A 57 -22.68 -5.27 30.25
N LEU A 58 -23.24 -6.13 29.38
CA LEU A 58 -22.54 -7.32 28.87
C LEU A 58 -21.22 -6.96 28.14
N GLY A 59 -21.09 -5.74 27.63
CA GLY A 59 -19.84 -5.26 27.06
C GLY A 59 -18.63 -5.24 28.02
N TYR A 60 -18.83 -5.10 29.34
CA TYR A 60 -17.70 -5.15 30.28
C TYR A 60 -17.03 -6.53 30.32
N ALA A 61 -17.80 -7.63 30.25
CA ALA A 61 -17.25 -8.99 30.14
C ALA A 61 -16.28 -9.14 28.96
N LYS A 62 -16.57 -8.44 27.85
CA LYS A 62 -15.74 -8.40 26.64
C LYS A 62 -14.48 -7.53 26.80
N LEU A 63 -14.52 -6.50 27.65
CA LEU A 63 -13.34 -5.71 28.04
C LEU A 63 -12.40 -6.53 28.95
N HIS A 64 -12.95 -7.23 29.95
CA HIS A 64 -12.17 -8.14 30.82
C HIS A 64 -11.45 -9.22 30.00
N PHE A 65 -12.18 -9.89 29.10
CA PHE A 65 -11.63 -10.87 28.16
C PHE A 65 -10.42 -10.38 27.35
N CYS A 66 -10.38 -9.08 27.02
CA CYS A 66 -9.23 -8.50 26.30
C CYS A 66 -8.06 -8.15 27.23
N GLN A 67 -8.34 -7.69 28.46
CA GLN A 67 -7.31 -7.38 29.44
C GLN A 67 -6.53 -8.62 29.89
N GLU A 68 -7.19 -9.79 29.97
CA GLU A 68 -6.52 -11.07 30.23
C GLU A 68 -5.49 -11.48 29.15
N ARG A 69 -5.40 -10.73 28.03
CA ARG A 69 -4.61 -11.09 26.85
C ARG A 69 -3.84 -9.91 26.23
N SER A 70 -3.64 -8.81 26.95
CA SER A 70 -2.98 -7.60 26.45
C SER A 70 -1.67 -7.27 27.17
N ASP A 71 -0.55 -7.30 26.43
CA ASP A 71 0.73 -6.66 26.80
C ASP A 71 0.84 -5.23 26.20
N ASN A 72 1.76 -4.38 26.69
CA ASN A 72 1.70 -2.89 26.55
C ASN A 72 2.62 -2.24 25.44
N SER A 73 2.17 -1.15 24.78
CA SER A 73 2.90 0.03 24.15
C SER A 73 3.57 0.02 22.69
N GLU A 74 3.37 1.06 21.77
CA GLU A 74 3.24 1.14 20.22
C GLU A 74 1.91 1.71 19.40
N LEU A 75 1.50 3.02 19.14
CA LEU A 75 0.08 3.57 18.74
C LEU A 75 -0.27 4.34 17.36
N GLN A 76 -1.31 5.24 17.28
CA GLN A 76 -2.01 5.90 16.10
C GLN A 76 -2.82 7.27 16.28
N HIS A 77 -3.55 7.80 15.25
CA HIS A 77 -4.45 9.03 15.26
C HIS A 77 -5.57 9.15 14.14
N SER A 78 -6.72 9.84 14.36
CA SER A 78 -7.89 10.19 13.44
C SER A 78 -8.86 9.11 12.84
N LEU A 79 -10.13 9.49 12.53
CA LEU A 79 -11.24 8.61 12.08
C LEU A 79 -11.21 8.26 10.57
N ALA A 80 -10.74 9.16 9.68
CA ALA A 80 -10.41 8.77 8.31
C ALA A 80 -9.33 7.67 8.31
N SER A 81 -8.41 7.80 9.26
CA SER A 81 -7.41 6.81 9.63
C SER A 81 -7.90 5.73 10.59
N MET A 82 -9.21 5.52 10.84
CA MET A 82 -9.67 4.29 11.53
C MET A 82 -9.16 3.04 10.80
N PHE A 83 -9.18 3.06 9.47
CA PHE A 83 -8.57 2.00 8.66
C PHE A 83 -7.07 1.84 8.93
N TYR A 84 -6.33 2.95 9.04
CA TYR A 84 -4.92 2.94 9.45
C TYR A 84 -4.73 2.44 10.90
N TRP A 85 -5.69 2.66 11.80
CA TRP A 85 -5.67 2.10 13.16
C TRP A 85 -5.84 0.59 13.14
N TYR A 86 -6.85 0.12 12.40
CA TYR A 86 -7.05 -1.30 12.18
C TYR A 86 -5.78 -1.91 11.56
N GLN A 87 -5.13 -1.24 10.60
CA GLN A 87 -3.89 -1.69 9.96
C GLN A 87 -2.63 -1.65 10.86
N LYS A 88 -2.57 -0.77 11.85
CA LYS A 88 -1.44 -0.62 12.77
C LYS A 88 -1.65 -1.28 14.14
N ALA A 89 -2.80 -1.90 14.38
CA ALA A 89 -3.04 -2.72 15.55
C ALA A 89 -2.23 -4.02 15.51
N ALA A 90 -1.72 -4.48 16.65
CA ALA A 90 -0.99 -5.74 16.74
C ALA A 90 -1.89 -6.95 16.43
N THR A 91 -3.18 -6.85 16.77
CA THR A 91 -4.23 -7.81 16.41
C THR A 91 -5.62 -7.19 16.59
N CYS A 92 -6.64 -7.76 15.96
CA CYS A 92 -8.04 -7.44 16.20
C CYS A 92 -8.74 -8.64 16.86
N TYR A 93 -9.22 -8.47 18.08
CA TYR A 93 -9.97 -9.50 18.82
C TYR A 93 -11.47 -9.42 18.52
N VAL A 94 -12.01 -10.54 18.04
CA VAL A 94 -13.39 -10.69 17.63
C VAL A 94 -14.09 -11.73 18.52
N TRP A 95 -14.82 -11.26 19.53
CA TRP A 95 -15.69 -12.11 20.36
C TRP A 95 -17.09 -12.21 19.75
N LEU A 96 -17.51 -13.43 19.41
CA LEU A 96 -18.74 -13.74 18.69
C LEU A 96 -19.81 -14.32 19.61
N SER A 97 -20.60 -13.46 20.25
CA SER A 97 -21.68 -13.88 21.18
C SER A 97 -22.86 -14.62 20.52
N ASP A 98 -22.79 -14.94 19.23
CA ASP A 98 -23.75 -15.76 18.48
C ASP A 98 -23.11 -17.03 17.87
N VAL A 99 -21.88 -17.36 18.30
CA VAL A 99 -21.17 -18.59 17.94
C VAL A 99 -20.74 -19.27 19.23
N SER A 100 -21.27 -20.46 19.51
CA SER A 100 -20.88 -21.28 20.65
C SER A 100 -20.07 -22.49 20.22
N ILE A 101 -19.07 -22.87 21.02
CA ILE A 101 -18.29 -24.11 20.85
C ILE A 101 -18.52 -25.00 22.07
N GLY A 102 -19.26 -26.10 21.86
CA GLY A 102 -19.50 -27.12 22.89
C GLY A 102 -18.25 -27.91 23.27
N ASP A 103 -18.35 -28.70 24.34
CA ASP A 103 -17.26 -29.55 24.81
C ASP A 103 -17.27 -30.92 24.10
N ALA A 104 -16.62 -30.94 22.93
CA ALA A 104 -16.11 -32.11 22.19
C ALA A 104 -17.07 -33.32 21.98
N THR A 105 -17.76 -33.31 20.84
CA THR A 105 -18.14 -34.53 20.10
C THR A 105 -17.84 -34.32 18.60
N ASP A 106 -17.61 -35.40 17.84
CA ASP A 106 -17.16 -35.28 16.44
C ASP A 106 -18.15 -34.54 15.51
N ASP A 107 -19.45 -34.57 15.82
CA ASP A 107 -20.48 -33.86 15.05
C ASP A 107 -20.48 -32.34 15.35
N ALA A 108 -20.09 -31.95 16.57
CA ALA A 108 -19.99 -30.55 16.99
C ALA A 108 -18.92 -29.77 16.19
N ASN A 109 -17.92 -30.45 15.63
CA ASN A 109 -16.85 -29.85 14.81
C ASN A 109 -17.36 -29.16 13.54
N ARG A 110 -18.63 -29.35 13.12
CA ARG A 110 -19.25 -28.64 11.98
C ARG A 110 -20.44 -27.76 12.36
N GLU A 111 -20.85 -27.75 13.63
CA GLU A 111 -21.94 -26.90 14.11
C GLU A 111 -21.48 -25.44 14.25
N TRP A 112 -20.29 -25.25 14.85
CA TRP A 112 -19.69 -23.93 15.03
C TRP A 112 -19.35 -23.27 13.68
N GLU A 113 -18.91 -24.02 12.66
CA GLU A 113 -18.64 -23.49 11.31
C GLU A 113 -19.90 -22.86 10.69
N LYS A 114 -21.06 -23.52 10.85
CA LYS A 114 -22.37 -23.04 10.38
C LYS A 114 -22.82 -21.81 11.15
N ALA A 115 -22.53 -21.73 12.45
CA ALA A 115 -22.85 -20.58 13.30
C ALA A 115 -21.96 -19.38 12.95
N PHE A 116 -20.64 -19.59 12.86
CA PHE A 116 -19.64 -18.62 12.41
C PHE A 116 -20.03 -18.02 11.06
N SER A 117 -20.32 -18.86 10.07
CA SER A 117 -20.77 -18.45 8.72
C SER A 117 -22.08 -17.65 8.70
N LYS A 118 -22.85 -17.67 9.80
CA LYS A 118 -24.11 -16.93 9.97
C LYS A 118 -24.01 -15.78 10.97
N SER A 119 -22.88 -15.59 11.64
CA SER A 119 -22.72 -14.58 12.71
C SER A 119 -23.08 -13.18 12.21
N ARG A 120 -23.76 -12.41 13.06
CA ARG A 120 -24.13 -11.01 12.78
C ARG A 120 -22.89 -10.12 12.56
N TRP A 121 -21.72 -10.56 13.01
CA TRP A 121 -20.44 -9.88 12.79
C TRP A 121 -20.18 -9.61 11.32
N PHE A 122 -20.35 -10.63 10.46
CA PHE A 122 -20.19 -10.53 9.01
C PHE A 122 -21.29 -9.69 8.33
N LYS A 123 -22.34 -9.29 9.07
CA LYS A 123 -23.46 -8.47 8.57
C LYS A 123 -23.45 -7.02 9.06
N ARG A 124 -22.54 -6.62 9.96
CA ARG A 124 -22.32 -5.18 10.29
C ARG A 124 -21.44 -4.51 9.23
N GLY A 125 -21.63 -3.21 9.01
CA GLY A 125 -20.86 -2.42 8.05
C GLY A 125 -19.41 -2.20 8.48
N TRP A 126 -19.18 -1.65 9.67
CA TRP A 126 -17.85 -1.28 10.19
C TRP A 126 -16.90 -2.47 10.38
N THR A 127 -17.43 -3.66 10.68
CA THR A 127 -16.63 -4.90 10.82
C THR A 127 -15.92 -5.31 9.53
N LEU A 128 -16.23 -4.69 8.38
CA LEU A 128 -15.46 -4.90 7.15
C LEU A 128 -14.05 -4.30 7.25
N GLN A 129 -13.88 -3.14 7.90
CA GLN A 129 -12.55 -2.57 8.13
C GLN A 129 -11.80 -3.39 9.18
N GLU A 130 -12.49 -3.80 10.26
CA GLU A 130 -11.95 -4.69 11.31
C GLU A 130 -11.48 -6.05 10.78
N LEU A 131 -12.00 -6.49 9.63
CA LEU A 131 -11.58 -7.71 8.95
C LEU A 131 -10.40 -7.50 8.01
N ILE A 132 -10.46 -6.45 7.19
CA ILE A 132 -9.58 -6.25 6.03
C ILE A 132 -8.27 -5.57 6.42
N ALA A 133 -8.32 -4.56 7.29
CA ALA A 133 -7.18 -3.70 7.56
C ALA A 133 -6.11 -4.33 8.48
N PRO A 134 -6.45 -4.98 9.61
CA PRO A 134 -5.43 -5.56 10.49
C PRO A 134 -4.72 -6.73 9.82
N GLU A 135 -3.42 -6.88 10.03
CA GLU A 135 -2.71 -8.09 9.57
C GLU A 135 -3.27 -9.34 10.27
N SER A 136 -3.43 -9.27 11.59
CA SER A 136 -3.96 -10.32 12.45
C SER A 136 -5.38 -10.01 12.95
N VAL A 137 -6.30 -10.96 12.82
CA VAL A 137 -7.63 -10.94 13.45
C VAL A 137 -7.86 -12.33 14.05
N ALA A 138 -8.22 -12.40 15.33
CA ALA A 138 -8.43 -13.65 16.06
C ALA A 138 -9.87 -13.75 16.57
N PHE A 139 -10.52 -14.88 16.24
CA PHE A 139 -11.94 -15.09 16.50
C PHE A 139 -12.17 -15.98 17.72
N PHE A 140 -13.16 -15.61 18.54
CA PHE A 140 -13.49 -16.29 19.79
C PHE A 140 -14.99 -16.55 19.91
N SER A 141 -15.36 -17.70 20.46
CA SER A 141 -16.75 -18.06 20.72
C SER A 141 -17.32 -17.20 21.85
N ASN A 142 -18.65 -17.25 22.00
CA ASN A 142 -19.36 -16.69 23.14
C ASN A 142 -18.76 -17.12 24.50
N GLU A 143 -18.21 -18.34 24.59
CA GLU A 143 -17.54 -18.90 25.77
C GLU A 143 -16.06 -18.49 25.91
N GLY A 144 -15.54 -17.61 25.04
CA GLY A 144 -14.15 -17.15 25.05
C GLY A 144 -13.12 -18.15 24.49
N LYS A 145 -13.58 -19.30 23.97
CA LYS A 145 -12.76 -20.32 23.30
C LYS A 145 -12.26 -19.79 21.96
N PHE A 146 -11.01 -20.10 21.60
CA PHE A 146 -10.46 -19.75 20.29
C PHE A 146 -11.16 -20.55 19.18
N ILE A 147 -11.52 -19.86 18.10
CA ILE A 147 -12.12 -20.46 16.89
C ILE A 147 -11.05 -20.66 15.81
N GLY A 148 -10.15 -19.70 15.69
CA GLY A 148 -9.13 -19.61 14.64
C GLY A 148 -8.80 -18.15 14.32
N ASP A 149 -7.75 -17.93 13.55
CA ASP A 149 -7.36 -16.60 13.03
C ASP A 149 -7.86 -16.35 11.59
N LYS A 150 -7.64 -15.12 11.09
CA LYS A 150 -8.02 -14.70 9.73
C LYS A 150 -7.40 -15.53 8.60
N ARG A 151 -6.17 -16.04 8.79
CA ARG A 151 -5.43 -16.86 7.82
C ARG A 151 -5.95 -18.29 7.84
N GLU A 152 -6.12 -18.87 9.04
CA GLU A 152 -6.71 -20.20 9.24
C GLU A 152 -8.14 -20.28 8.67
N LEU A 153 -8.95 -19.25 8.92
CA LEU A 153 -10.36 -19.19 8.52
C LEU A 153 -10.58 -18.50 7.16
N ALA A 154 -9.52 -18.18 6.41
CA ALA A 154 -9.57 -17.36 5.19
C ALA A 154 -10.56 -17.89 4.15
N SER A 155 -10.55 -19.19 3.88
CA SER A 155 -11.47 -19.85 2.94
C SER A 155 -12.94 -19.72 3.34
N THR A 156 -13.25 -19.86 4.64
CA THR A 156 -14.60 -19.73 5.18
C THR A 156 -15.06 -18.28 5.14
N ILE A 157 -14.22 -17.33 5.55
CA ILE A 157 -14.49 -15.89 5.51
C ILE A 157 -14.71 -15.42 4.06
N SER A 158 -13.88 -15.90 3.12
CA SER A 158 -13.97 -15.62 1.69
C SER A 158 -15.34 -16.01 1.12
N LEU A 159 -15.80 -17.23 1.40
CA LEU A 159 -17.12 -17.72 1.00
C LEU A 159 -18.28 -16.94 1.65
N VAL A 160 -18.14 -16.55 2.92
CA VAL A 160 -19.20 -15.85 3.69
C VAL A 160 -19.34 -14.37 3.30
N CYS A 161 -18.24 -13.73 2.89
CA CYS A 161 -18.19 -12.29 2.61
C CYS A 161 -17.97 -11.91 1.14
N ASN A 162 -17.73 -12.88 0.24
CA ASN A 162 -17.33 -12.63 -1.15
C ASN A 162 -16.04 -11.80 -1.27
N ILE A 163 -15.07 -12.06 -0.36
CA ILE A 163 -13.77 -11.39 -0.29
C ILE A 163 -12.69 -12.39 -0.75
N PRO A 164 -11.92 -12.14 -1.82
CA PRO A 164 -10.86 -13.06 -2.24
C PRO A 164 -9.83 -13.27 -1.12
N SER A 165 -9.37 -14.51 -0.90
CA SER A 165 -8.40 -14.85 0.15
C SER A 165 -7.14 -13.96 0.13
N PRO A 166 -6.56 -13.58 -1.03
CA PRO A 166 -5.44 -12.63 -1.06
C PRO A 166 -5.72 -11.26 -0.40
N ALA A 167 -6.96 -10.78 -0.40
CA ALA A 167 -7.35 -9.55 0.31
C ALA A 167 -7.47 -9.75 1.84
N LEU A 168 -7.70 -10.98 2.30
CA LEU A 168 -7.63 -11.35 3.71
C LEU A 168 -6.18 -11.57 4.17
N GLU A 169 -5.35 -12.13 3.29
CA GLU A 169 -3.92 -12.42 3.51
C GLU A 169 -3.05 -11.15 3.57
N GLY A 170 -3.50 -10.04 3.00
CA GLY A 170 -2.87 -8.71 3.11
C GLY A 170 -2.39 -8.09 1.78
N VAL A 171 -2.78 -8.64 0.62
CA VAL A 171 -2.49 -8.01 -0.68
C VAL A 171 -3.13 -6.64 -0.76
N GLU A 172 -2.35 -5.67 -1.24
CA GLU A 172 -2.74 -4.25 -1.26
C GLU A 172 -4.07 -4.00 -1.99
N LEU A 173 -4.93 -3.17 -1.39
CA LEU A 173 -6.31 -2.97 -1.84
C LEU A 173 -6.43 -2.33 -3.23
N SER A 174 -5.39 -1.65 -3.73
CA SER A 174 -5.31 -1.10 -5.08
C SER A 174 -5.50 -2.15 -6.18
N HIS A 175 -4.95 -3.36 -5.99
CA HIS A 175 -5.06 -4.50 -6.90
C HIS A 175 -6.51 -5.00 -7.10
N PHE A 176 -7.43 -4.63 -6.20
CA PHE A 176 -8.84 -5.00 -6.29
C PHE A 176 -9.65 -3.85 -6.89
N SER A 177 -10.38 -4.13 -7.97
CA SER A 177 -11.17 -3.12 -8.68
C SER A 177 -12.21 -2.45 -7.77
N THR A 178 -12.58 -1.22 -8.10
CA THR A 178 -13.63 -0.45 -7.42
C THR A 178 -14.92 -1.27 -7.26
N LYS A 179 -15.25 -2.10 -8.27
CA LYS A 179 -16.40 -3.02 -8.24
C LYS A 179 -16.25 -4.14 -7.21
N GLN A 180 -15.09 -4.81 -7.14
CA GLN A 180 -14.85 -5.87 -6.15
C GLN A 180 -14.92 -5.33 -4.72
N ARG A 181 -14.28 -4.19 -4.44
CA ARG A 181 -14.31 -3.56 -3.12
C ARG A 181 -15.72 -3.15 -2.67
N PHE A 182 -16.62 -2.78 -3.60
CA PHE A 182 -18.04 -2.58 -3.29
C PHE A 182 -18.81 -3.88 -3.00
N LEU A 183 -18.44 -5.02 -3.59
CA LEU A 183 -19.10 -6.31 -3.33
C LEU A 183 -18.81 -6.84 -1.92
N TRP A 184 -17.65 -6.53 -1.33
CA TRP A 184 -17.31 -6.89 0.06
C TRP A 184 -18.24 -6.24 1.10
N ALA A 185 -18.91 -5.16 0.69
CA ALA A 185 -19.91 -4.44 1.47
C ALA A 185 -21.36 -4.93 1.23
N GLU A 186 -21.57 -5.86 0.29
CA GLU A 186 -22.90 -6.37 -0.03
C GLU A 186 -23.48 -7.21 1.11
N GLY A 187 -24.79 -7.10 1.32
CA GLY A 187 -25.48 -7.74 2.45
C GLY A 187 -25.13 -7.18 3.85
N ARG A 188 -24.25 -6.18 3.97
CA ARG A 188 -23.93 -5.52 5.24
C ARG A 188 -24.92 -4.39 5.58
N ILE A 189 -25.19 -4.26 6.87
CA ILE A 189 -26.19 -3.40 7.51
C ILE A 189 -25.48 -2.40 8.43
N THR A 190 -25.99 -1.18 8.49
CA THR A 190 -25.53 -0.12 9.39
C THR A 190 -26.73 0.49 10.10
N SER A 191 -26.59 0.86 11.38
CA SER A 191 -27.68 1.50 12.12
C SER A 191 -27.91 2.93 11.63
N VAL A 192 -26.82 3.65 11.35
CA VAL A 192 -26.84 4.97 10.69
C VAL A 192 -26.82 4.76 9.16
N PRO A 193 -27.64 5.50 8.38
CA PRO A 193 -27.71 5.29 6.93
C PRO A 193 -26.44 5.68 6.18
N GLU A 194 -25.76 6.75 6.58
CA GLU A 194 -24.54 7.25 5.92
C GLU A 194 -23.33 6.33 6.12
N ASP A 195 -23.28 5.59 7.23
CA ASP A 195 -22.22 4.62 7.54
C ASP A 195 -22.03 3.58 6.45
N ALA A 196 -23.06 3.27 5.67
CA ALA A 196 -22.97 2.38 4.53
C ALA A 196 -22.02 2.88 3.41
N ALA A 197 -21.59 4.15 3.47
CA ALA A 197 -20.47 4.69 2.71
C ALA A 197 -19.25 4.97 3.60
N TYR A 198 -19.45 5.45 4.83
CA TYR A 198 -18.34 5.85 5.72
C TYR A 198 -17.50 4.65 6.18
N CYS A 199 -18.12 3.47 6.34
CA CYS A 199 -17.40 2.23 6.61
C CYS A 199 -16.53 1.74 5.43
N LEU A 200 -16.55 2.43 4.28
CA LEU A 200 -15.75 2.09 3.10
C LEU A 200 -14.61 3.08 2.81
N PHE A 201 -14.47 4.18 3.57
CA PHE A 201 -13.53 5.25 3.26
C PHE A 201 -12.07 4.77 3.15
N GLY A 202 -11.55 4.05 4.13
CA GLY A 202 -10.18 3.51 4.06
C GLY A 202 -10.01 2.33 3.09
N ILE A 203 -11.07 1.57 2.82
CA ILE A 203 -11.06 0.49 1.81
C ILE A 203 -10.84 1.05 0.40
N PHE A 204 -11.30 2.28 0.15
CA PHE A 204 -11.09 3.01 -1.08
C PHE A 204 -9.96 4.04 -1.03
N ASP A 205 -9.35 4.27 0.13
CA ASP A 205 -8.39 5.35 0.39
C ASP A 205 -8.97 6.72 -0.04
N VAL A 206 -10.05 7.16 0.63
CA VAL A 206 -10.68 8.47 0.37
C VAL A 206 -11.00 9.24 1.65
N GLU A 207 -10.61 10.51 1.67
CA GLU A 207 -11.04 11.48 2.68
C GLU A 207 -12.33 12.18 2.25
N LEU A 208 -13.35 12.15 3.11
CA LEU A 208 -14.67 12.70 2.82
C LEU A 208 -15.34 13.25 4.08
N PRO A 209 -15.95 14.46 4.04
CA PRO A 209 -16.65 15.02 5.19
C PRO A 209 -17.84 14.16 5.64
N THR A 210 -17.76 13.64 6.86
CA THR A 210 -18.85 12.94 7.54
C THR A 210 -19.91 13.95 7.98
N MET A 211 -21.15 13.74 7.55
CA MET A 211 -22.30 14.62 7.81
C MET A 211 -23.57 13.79 7.94
N TYR A 212 -23.79 13.26 9.14
CA TYR A 212 -25.07 12.71 9.56
C TYR A 212 -26.14 13.80 9.55
N ALA A 213 -27.35 13.48 9.09
CA ALA A 213 -28.53 14.32 9.33
C ALA A 213 -29.82 13.53 9.13
N ASP A 214 -30.88 13.96 9.79
CA ASP A 214 -32.17 13.27 9.84
C ASP A 214 -32.84 13.09 8.46
N GLY A 215 -33.71 12.09 8.38
CA GLY A 215 -34.57 11.83 7.22
C GLY A 215 -34.73 10.34 6.91
N ASP A 216 -35.34 10.04 5.77
CA ASP A 216 -35.51 8.65 5.30
C ASP A 216 -34.15 7.94 5.14
N TYR A 217 -34.01 6.81 5.82
CA TYR A 217 -32.82 5.97 5.81
C TYR A 217 -32.36 5.60 4.39
N LYS A 218 -33.30 5.23 3.49
CA LYS A 218 -32.93 4.83 2.11
C LYS A 218 -32.36 6.01 1.32
N LYS A 219 -32.97 7.19 1.44
CA LYS A 219 -32.52 8.45 0.84
C LYS A 219 -31.17 8.91 1.40
N ARG A 220 -30.97 8.90 2.72
CA ARG A 220 -29.69 9.23 3.37
C ARG A 220 -28.57 8.28 2.92
N LYS A 221 -28.81 6.96 2.97
CA LYS A 221 -27.87 5.91 2.53
C LYS A 221 -27.49 6.08 1.05
N LYS A 222 -28.48 6.36 0.19
CA LYS A 222 -28.21 6.65 -1.23
C LYS A 222 -27.33 7.90 -1.40
N ILE A 223 -27.64 9.00 -0.72
CA ILE A 223 -26.86 10.25 -0.82
C ILE A 223 -25.40 10.04 -0.39
N ALA A 224 -25.15 9.28 0.68
CA ALA A 224 -23.79 8.98 1.13
C ALA A 224 -23.03 8.11 0.11
N LEU A 225 -23.66 7.04 -0.40
CA LEU A 225 -23.07 6.16 -1.41
C LEU A 225 -22.83 6.87 -2.75
N ASP A 226 -23.71 7.77 -3.16
CA ASP A 226 -23.57 8.49 -4.43
C ASP A 226 -22.52 9.62 -4.32
N LYS A 227 -22.32 10.22 -3.13
CA LYS A 227 -21.15 11.07 -2.83
C LYS A 227 -19.84 10.29 -2.95
N LEU A 228 -19.74 9.13 -2.30
CA LEU A 228 -18.57 8.25 -2.38
C LEU A 228 -18.26 7.89 -3.85
N LYS A 229 -19.25 7.37 -4.59
CA LYS A 229 -19.08 7.03 -6.02
C LYS A 229 -18.68 8.23 -6.89
N LYS A 230 -19.12 9.45 -6.57
CA LYS A 230 -18.67 10.66 -7.28
C LYS A 230 -17.17 10.88 -7.07
N VAL A 231 -16.70 10.80 -5.82
CA VAL A 231 -15.29 11.00 -5.49
C VAL A 231 -14.41 9.86 -6.02
N LEU A 232 -14.89 8.60 -6.02
CA LEU A 232 -14.17 7.51 -6.67
C LEU A 232 -14.04 7.72 -8.18
N LYS A 233 -15.07 8.27 -8.86
CA LYS A 233 -14.96 8.68 -10.27
C LYS A 233 -14.03 9.86 -10.49
N GLN A 234 -13.90 10.76 -9.52
CA GLN A 234 -12.93 11.86 -9.57
C GLN A 234 -11.51 11.29 -9.41
N LYS A 235 -11.24 10.48 -8.37
CA LYS A 235 -9.98 9.76 -8.18
C LYS A 235 -9.63 8.87 -9.38
N GLU A 236 -10.60 8.20 -10.02
CA GLU A 236 -10.40 7.40 -11.24
C GLU A 236 -10.17 8.24 -12.53
N VAL A 237 -10.48 9.54 -12.54
CA VAL A 237 -10.18 10.46 -13.66
C VAL A 237 -8.86 11.19 -13.39
N GLU A 238 -8.67 11.64 -12.15
CA GLU A 238 -7.42 12.18 -11.64
C GLU A 238 -6.30 11.15 -11.84
N SER A 239 -6.44 9.91 -11.35
CA SER A 239 -5.54 8.75 -11.62
C SER A 239 -5.43 8.30 -13.08
N LYS A 240 -6.17 8.90 -14.03
CA LYS A 240 -5.96 8.71 -15.48
C LYS A 240 -5.35 9.94 -16.16
N SER A 241 -5.28 11.06 -15.46
CA SER A 241 -4.52 12.27 -15.83
C SER A 241 -3.14 12.32 -15.16
N SER A 242 -3.05 11.78 -13.94
CA SER A 242 -1.85 11.39 -13.18
C SER A 242 -1.79 9.86 -13.12
N ASP A 243 -2.06 9.23 -14.25
CA ASP A 243 -1.78 7.81 -14.51
C ASP A 243 -0.27 7.65 -14.26
N GLU A 244 0.13 6.89 -13.23
CA GLU A 244 1.55 6.78 -12.87
C GLU A 244 2.34 6.37 -14.10
N ILE A 245 3.28 7.22 -14.49
CA ILE A 245 4.13 6.94 -15.64
C ILE A 245 5.18 5.95 -15.14
N ILE A 246 4.79 4.68 -15.10
CA ILE A 246 5.72 3.58 -14.88
C ILE A 246 6.71 3.64 -16.06
N HIS A 247 7.97 3.91 -15.76
CA HIS A 247 9.04 3.92 -16.76
C HIS A 247 9.99 2.75 -16.55
N ILE A 248 10.64 2.31 -17.63
CA ILE A 248 11.90 1.58 -17.59
C ILE A 248 13.00 2.58 -17.95
N GLY A 249 13.75 3.07 -16.95
CA GLY A 249 14.54 4.28 -17.10
C GLY A 249 13.63 5.48 -17.41
N GLY A 250 13.77 6.10 -18.58
CA GLY A 250 12.84 7.12 -19.10
C GLY A 250 11.75 6.59 -20.07
N ALA A 251 11.79 5.32 -20.47
CA ALA A 251 10.90 4.75 -21.49
C ALA A 251 9.55 4.30 -20.89
N PHE A 252 8.42 4.70 -21.49
CA PHE A 252 7.08 4.45 -20.91
C PHE A 252 6.67 2.96 -20.97
N TRP A 253 6.39 2.35 -19.81
CA TRP A 253 5.96 0.95 -19.69
C TRP A 253 4.74 0.62 -20.55
N LYS A 254 3.73 1.49 -20.55
CA LYS A 254 2.48 1.29 -21.31
C LYS A 254 2.70 1.18 -22.82
N ASP A 255 3.80 1.71 -23.35
CA ASP A 255 4.14 1.62 -24.77
C ASP A 255 4.97 0.35 -25.02
N LEU A 256 5.93 0.05 -24.13
CA LEU A 256 6.78 -1.14 -24.18
C LEU A 256 5.97 -2.45 -24.19
N ILE A 257 4.90 -2.55 -23.38
CA ILE A 257 4.04 -3.75 -23.34
C ILE A 257 3.10 -3.92 -24.55
N THR A 258 3.11 -2.98 -25.50
CA THR A 258 2.30 -3.06 -26.74
C THR A 258 3.11 -3.51 -27.96
N LEU A 259 4.42 -3.69 -27.81
CA LEU A 259 5.32 -4.13 -28.87
C LEU A 259 5.13 -5.63 -29.16
N SER A 260 5.12 -6.01 -30.44
CA SER A 260 5.23 -7.42 -30.84
C SER A 260 6.65 -7.96 -30.64
N GLU A 261 6.83 -9.29 -30.65
CA GLU A 261 8.16 -9.91 -30.59
C GLU A 261 9.10 -9.44 -31.72
N GLU A 262 8.57 -9.14 -32.92
CA GLU A 262 9.36 -8.56 -34.02
C GLU A 262 9.85 -7.15 -33.69
N GLN A 263 8.99 -6.32 -33.09
CA GLN A 263 9.36 -4.98 -32.62
C GLN A 263 10.36 -5.04 -31.45
N LEU A 264 10.19 -5.99 -30.53
CA LEU A 264 11.09 -6.21 -29.39
C LEU A 264 12.49 -6.65 -29.86
N LEU A 265 12.58 -7.58 -30.81
CA LEU A 265 13.86 -7.98 -31.44
C LEU A 265 14.52 -6.81 -32.19
N LYS A 266 13.72 -5.94 -32.84
CA LYS A 266 14.24 -4.74 -33.50
C LYS A 266 14.72 -3.69 -32.48
N LEU A 267 14.03 -3.56 -31.34
CA LEU A 267 14.42 -2.70 -30.22
C LEU A 267 15.74 -3.16 -29.60
N ASP A 268 15.90 -4.46 -29.34
CA ASP A 268 17.16 -5.06 -28.85
C ASP A 268 18.34 -4.69 -29.77
N SER A 269 18.14 -4.85 -31.08
CA SER A 269 19.14 -4.51 -32.11
C SER A 269 19.49 -3.01 -32.13
N ASP A 270 18.54 -2.12 -31.86
CA ASP A 270 18.79 -0.66 -31.80
C ASP A 270 19.42 -0.22 -30.48
N LEU A 271 19.11 -0.90 -29.37
CA LEU A 271 19.78 -0.71 -28.07
C LEU A 271 21.25 -1.14 -28.13
N ASP A 272 21.57 -2.22 -28.85
CA ASP A 272 22.96 -2.64 -29.10
C ASP A 272 23.76 -1.58 -29.88
N GLN A 273 23.21 -1.09 -31.00
CA GLN A 273 23.77 0.02 -31.78
C GLN A 273 23.85 1.35 -31.00
N TYR A 274 23.11 1.49 -29.89
CA TYR A 274 23.22 2.61 -28.97
C TYR A 274 24.36 2.39 -27.97
N SER A 275 24.49 1.18 -27.42
CA SER A 275 25.58 0.78 -26.52
C SER A 275 26.95 0.90 -27.20
N GLU A 276 27.12 0.33 -28.40
CA GLU A 276 28.34 0.47 -29.22
C GLU A 276 28.63 1.95 -29.53
N TRP A 277 27.60 2.72 -29.84
CA TRP A 277 27.76 4.14 -30.18
C TRP A 277 28.23 5.00 -29.00
N ILE A 278 27.69 4.79 -27.79
CA ILE A 278 28.05 5.61 -26.61
C ILE A 278 29.38 5.18 -25.96
N LEU A 279 29.77 3.91 -26.14
CA LEU A 279 31.02 3.37 -25.59
C LEU A 279 32.21 3.59 -26.52
N ASP A 280 32.05 3.44 -27.83
CA ASP A 280 33.18 3.28 -28.75
C ASP A 280 33.11 4.26 -29.94
N ILE A 281 31.98 4.37 -30.64
CA ILE A 281 31.87 5.20 -31.87
C ILE A 281 31.89 6.71 -31.56
N PHE A 282 31.27 7.17 -30.46
CA PHE A 282 31.32 8.58 -30.08
C PHE A 282 32.68 8.97 -29.47
N PRO A 283 33.26 8.23 -28.50
CA PRO A 283 34.61 8.51 -28.03
C PRO A 283 35.67 8.50 -29.14
N GLY A 284 35.57 7.60 -30.12
CA GLY A 284 36.47 7.54 -31.28
C GLY A 284 36.49 8.80 -32.16
N GLN A 285 35.56 9.74 -31.99
CA GLN A 285 35.58 11.05 -32.67
C GLN A 285 36.51 12.07 -31.98
N PHE A 286 37.06 11.75 -30.80
CA PHE A 286 37.86 12.64 -29.97
C PHE A 286 39.18 11.98 -29.57
N THR A 287 40.30 12.67 -29.79
CA THR A 287 41.63 12.10 -29.60
C THR A 287 42.21 12.37 -28.20
N GLY A 288 42.65 11.31 -27.52
CA GLY A 288 43.49 11.37 -26.33
C GLY A 288 42.89 12.15 -25.15
N ALA A 289 43.67 13.08 -24.60
CA ALA A 289 43.33 13.82 -23.37
C ALA A 289 42.03 14.64 -23.45
N ASN A 290 41.49 14.88 -24.66
CA ASN A 290 40.24 15.60 -24.86
C ASN A 290 38.99 14.81 -24.41
N LEU A 291 39.11 13.50 -24.13
CA LEU A 291 38.04 12.64 -23.60
C LEU A 291 37.56 13.00 -22.17
N VAL A 292 38.07 14.09 -21.57
CA VAL A 292 37.58 14.71 -20.32
C VAL A 292 37.37 16.22 -20.45
N SER A 293 37.36 16.77 -21.68
CA SER A 293 37.12 18.20 -21.91
C SER A 293 35.65 18.57 -21.68
N PRO A 294 35.32 19.76 -21.16
CA PRO A 294 33.93 20.21 -21.00
C PRO A 294 33.10 20.14 -22.29
N GLU A 295 33.74 20.36 -23.44
CA GLU A 295 33.13 20.33 -24.76
C GLU A 295 32.79 18.90 -25.19
N PHE A 296 33.72 17.94 -25.01
CA PHE A 296 33.47 16.52 -25.24
C PHE A 296 32.31 16.02 -24.37
N LEU A 297 32.33 16.36 -23.08
CA LEU A 297 31.34 15.90 -22.11
C LEU A 297 29.94 16.49 -22.40
N THR A 298 29.86 17.80 -22.65
CA THR A 298 28.61 18.44 -23.08
C THR A 298 28.10 17.84 -24.39
N GLY A 299 28.99 17.56 -25.35
CA GLY A 299 28.67 16.90 -26.61
C GLY A 299 28.14 15.49 -26.43
N LEU A 300 28.80 14.66 -25.62
CA LEU A 300 28.42 13.27 -25.33
C LEU A 300 27.03 13.21 -24.70
N SER A 301 26.82 13.95 -23.60
CA SER A 301 25.54 13.95 -22.89
C SER A 301 24.37 14.42 -23.79
N GLN A 302 24.55 15.54 -24.51
CA GLN A 302 23.51 16.03 -25.40
C GLN A 302 23.21 15.06 -26.55
N ASN A 303 24.21 14.40 -27.13
CA ASN A 303 23.98 13.46 -28.23
C ASN A 303 23.40 12.13 -27.75
N ALA A 304 23.79 11.65 -26.57
CA ALA A 304 23.20 10.49 -25.91
C ALA A 304 21.68 10.69 -25.71
N ALA A 305 21.28 11.80 -25.07
CA ALA A 305 19.88 12.16 -24.89
C ALA A 305 19.12 12.28 -26.23
N LYS A 306 19.69 12.98 -27.22
CA LYS A 306 19.08 13.14 -28.56
C LYS A 306 18.95 11.79 -29.31
N ARG A 307 19.90 10.86 -29.14
CA ARG A 307 19.89 9.56 -29.82
C ARG A 307 18.93 8.59 -29.14
N MET A 308 18.88 8.52 -27.80
CA MET A 308 17.94 7.68 -27.05
C MET A 308 16.49 8.11 -27.30
N LYS A 309 16.21 9.42 -27.26
CA LYS A 309 14.87 9.95 -27.57
C LYS A 309 14.40 9.64 -29.00
N ARG A 310 15.32 9.60 -29.98
CA ARG A 310 15.03 9.18 -31.36
C ARG A 310 14.83 7.67 -31.48
N LEU A 311 15.66 6.88 -30.82
CA LEU A 311 15.58 5.41 -30.79
C LEU A 311 14.19 4.99 -30.31
N LEU A 312 13.76 5.46 -29.14
CA LEU A 312 12.46 5.12 -28.56
C LEU A 312 11.29 5.64 -29.42
N ALA A 313 11.40 6.85 -29.97
CA ALA A 313 10.39 7.40 -30.88
C ALA A 313 10.22 6.59 -32.18
N ASN A 314 11.28 6.00 -32.73
CA ASN A 314 11.19 5.12 -33.91
C ASN A 314 10.35 3.85 -33.63
N HIS A 315 10.30 3.42 -32.37
CA HIS A 315 9.50 2.29 -31.87
C HIS A 315 8.11 2.73 -31.36
N ASN A 316 7.74 4.01 -31.50
CA ASN A 316 6.56 4.66 -30.91
C ASN A 316 6.53 4.67 -29.37
N ILE A 317 7.67 4.43 -28.71
CA ILE A 317 7.81 4.46 -27.26
C ILE A 317 8.04 5.91 -26.82
N ARG A 318 7.20 6.43 -25.91
CA ARG A 318 7.42 7.74 -25.29
C ARG A 318 8.63 7.69 -24.34
N TYR A 319 9.33 8.81 -24.26
CA TYR A 319 10.52 8.99 -23.43
C TYR A 319 10.45 10.31 -22.66
N ASP A 320 10.57 10.24 -21.35
CA ASP A 320 10.74 11.40 -20.47
C ASP A 320 12.16 11.49 -19.89
N ASP A 321 12.55 12.70 -19.52
CA ASP A 321 13.88 13.06 -19.05
C ASP A 321 13.86 13.14 -17.51
N LEU A 322 13.92 11.97 -16.85
CA LEU A 322 13.90 11.80 -15.38
C LEU A 322 15.16 12.31 -14.65
N SER A 323 15.90 13.23 -15.27
CA SER A 323 17.09 13.92 -14.75
C SER A 323 16.90 14.61 -13.39
N HIS A 324 15.65 14.83 -13.00
CA HIS A 324 15.23 15.54 -11.80
C HIS A 324 15.09 14.68 -10.54
N PHE A 325 15.39 13.37 -10.61
CA PHE A 325 15.36 12.45 -9.45
C PHE A 325 16.76 12.01 -8.98
N GLU A 326 16.84 11.66 -7.69
CA GLU A 326 17.99 11.10 -6.94
C GLU A 326 19.21 12.02 -6.71
N ASN A 327 19.94 11.74 -5.61
CA ASN A 327 20.96 12.62 -5.02
C ASN A 327 22.21 11.89 -4.44
N GLU A 328 22.41 10.60 -4.72
CA GLU A 328 23.56 9.86 -4.15
C GLU A 328 24.88 10.10 -4.89
N VAL A 329 26.00 10.03 -4.16
CA VAL A 329 27.31 10.57 -4.57
C VAL A 329 28.44 9.58 -4.30
N GLN A 330 29.33 9.40 -5.28
CA GLN A 330 30.58 8.63 -5.16
C GLN A 330 31.74 9.37 -5.84
N SER A 331 32.99 8.92 -5.59
CA SER A 331 34.21 9.46 -6.18
C SER A 331 34.36 9.09 -7.66
N TRP A 332 34.81 10.02 -8.49
CA TRP A 332 34.74 9.94 -9.96
C TRP A 332 35.87 9.15 -10.65
N GLU A 333 37.03 9.00 -10.01
CA GLU A 333 38.25 8.49 -10.65
C GLU A 333 38.12 7.01 -11.06
N GLU A 334 37.60 6.16 -10.18
CA GLU A 334 37.40 4.73 -10.42
C GLU A 334 36.26 4.44 -11.43
N PRO A 335 35.07 5.09 -11.35
CA PRO A 335 34.05 5.03 -12.42
C PRO A 335 34.57 5.45 -13.80
N TRP A 336 35.43 6.47 -13.89
CA TRP A 336 36.03 6.88 -15.18
C TRP A 336 37.04 5.85 -15.71
N GLY A 337 37.75 5.15 -14.83
CA GLY A 337 38.54 3.97 -15.19
C GLY A 337 37.65 2.89 -15.80
N ARG A 338 36.57 2.52 -15.10
CA ARG A 338 35.64 1.45 -15.53
C ARG A 338 34.93 1.73 -16.86
N TYR A 339 34.62 2.99 -17.20
CA TYR A 339 34.05 3.34 -18.53
C TYR A 339 35.07 3.21 -19.68
N ARG A 340 36.34 3.57 -19.43
CA ARG A 340 37.41 3.63 -20.44
C ARG A 340 38.09 2.32 -20.74
N ASP A 341 37.99 1.35 -19.84
CA ASP A 341 38.60 0.04 -20.04
C ASP A 341 37.85 -0.75 -21.13
N GLU A 342 38.42 -0.78 -22.33
CA GLU A 342 37.90 -1.53 -23.49
C GLU A 342 37.84 -3.04 -23.25
N HIS A 343 38.48 -3.55 -22.18
CA HIS A 343 38.40 -4.96 -21.78
C HIS A 343 37.24 -5.26 -20.81
N MET A 344 36.55 -4.24 -20.29
CA MET A 344 35.39 -4.40 -19.42
C MET A 344 34.10 -4.64 -20.21
N LEU A 345 33.18 -5.40 -19.62
CA LEU A 345 31.85 -5.64 -20.19
C LEU A 345 31.07 -4.33 -20.37
N SER A 346 30.27 -4.24 -21.43
CA SER A 346 29.50 -3.03 -21.78
C SER A 346 28.64 -2.51 -20.64
N GLN A 347 28.02 -3.40 -19.84
CA GLN A 347 27.28 -3.03 -18.63
C GLN A 347 28.17 -2.32 -17.60
N ILE A 348 29.35 -2.87 -17.29
CA ILE A 348 30.30 -2.29 -16.32
C ILE A 348 30.79 -0.93 -16.81
N ARG A 349 31.04 -0.79 -18.13
CA ARG A 349 31.43 0.49 -18.73
C ARG A 349 30.31 1.53 -18.62
N ILE A 350 29.05 1.14 -18.92
CA ILE A 350 27.86 2.01 -18.79
C ILE A 350 27.57 2.39 -17.32
N GLN A 351 27.76 1.48 -16.36
CA GLN A 351 27.68 1.80 -14.94
C GLN A 351 28.76 2.81 -14.52
N GLY A 352 29.98 2.68 -15.05
CA GLY A 352 31.04 3.69 -14.90
C GLY A 352 30.67 5.06 -15.48
N PHE A 353 29.91 5.11 -16.57
CA PHE A 353 29.35 6.36 -17.11
C PHE A 353 28.30 6.98 -16.17
N ILE A 354 27.34 6.17 -15.70
CA ILE A 354 26.23 6.61 -14.84
C ILE A 354 26.73 7.12 -13.48
N GLN A 355 27.69 6.42 -12.87
CA GLN A 355 28.23 6.75 -11.54
C GLN A 355 29.08 8.03 -11.52
N ASN A 356 29.45 8.59 -12.67
CA ASN A 356 30.36 9.74 -12.77
C ASN A 356 29.72 11.12 -12.49
N ARG A 357 28.42 11.19 -12.15
CA ARG A 357 27.59 12.43 -12.11
C ARG A 357 28.27 13.68 -11.54
N TRP A 358 29.03 13.55 -10.44
CA TRP A 358 29.67 14.70 -9.78
C TRP A 358 30.79 15.37 -10.61
N TYR A 359 31.50 14.64 -11.48
CA TYR A 359 32.55 15.23 -12.32
C TYR A 359 31.98 16.20 -13.36
N TRP A 360 30.80 15.90 -13.89
CA TRP A 360 30.10 16.75 -14.88
C TRP A 360 29.71 18.10 -14.24
N ALA A 361 29.06 18.03 -13.07
CA ALA A 361 28.55 19.18 -12.32
C ALA A 361 29.62 20.17 -11.83
N GLY A 362 30.89 19.77 -11.82
CA GLY A 362 32.03 20.61 -11.45
C GLY A 362 32.60 21.50 -12.55
N LYS A 363 32.25 21.28 -13.83
CA LYS A 363 32.88 21.97 -14.98
C LYS A 363 31.95 22.42 -16.11
N CYS A 364 30.73 21.90 -16.19
CA CYS A 364 29.80 22.20 -17.29
C CYS A 364 28.57 23.02 -16.85
N ALA A 365 27.70 23.33 -17.82
CA ALA A 365 26.43 23.99 -17.55
C ALA A 365 25.35 22.95 -17.20
N ARG A 366 25.04 22.87 -15.90
CA ARG A 366 24.15 21.89 -15.22
C ARG A 366 23.03 21.28 -16.07
N GLU A 367 22.26 22.10 -16.79
CA GLU A 367 21.12 21.66 -17.60
C GLU A 367 21.44 20.64 -18.73
N CYS A 368 22.73 20.46 -19.08
CA CYS A 368 23.14 19.55 -20.15
C CYS A 368 23.55 18.16 -19.67
N GLU A 369 23.74 17.94 -18.37
CA GLU A 369 24.55 16.82 -17.87
C GLU A 369 23.71 15.60 -17.49
N ASP A 370 22.65 15.80 -16.73
CA ASP A 370 21.77 14.72 -16.26
C ASP A 370 21.05 13.98 -17.41
N LYS A 371 20.92 14.63 -18.59
CA LYS A 371 20.17 14.12 -19.75
C LYS A 371 20.85 12.90 -20.39
N GLY A 372 22.17 12.92 -20.49
CA GLY A 372 22.97 11.79 -20.95
C GLY A 372 22.98 10.64 -19.95
N ILE A 373 23.04 10.96 -18.65
CA ILE A 373 22.98 9.97 -17.56
C ILE A 373 21.61 9.28 -17.54
N THR A 374 20.52 10.03 -17.72
CA THR A 374 19.15 9.49 -17.88
C THR A 374 19.06 8.56 -19.09
N ALA A 375 19.66 8.94 -20.22
CA ALA A 375 19.70 8.09 -21.41
C ALA A 375 20.52 6.80 -21.21
N ALA A 376 21.63 6.85 -20.47
CA ALA A 376 22.43 5.67 -20.11
C ALA A 376 21.70 4.75 -19.11
N ARG A 377 21.05 5.31 -18.08
CA ARG A 377 20.17 4.56 -17.16
C ARG A 377 19.00 3.90 -17.90
N THR A 378 18.49 4.55 -18.94
CA THR A 378 17.44 3.98 -19.81
C THR A 378 17.94 2.82 -20.65
N LEU A 379 19.15 2.89 -21.21
CA LEU A 379 19.80 1.75 -21.85
C LEU A 379 19.93 0.58 -20.86
N GLU A 380 20.51 0.81 -19.69
CA GLU A 380 20.71 -0.23 -18.68
C GLU A 380 19.40 -0.89 -18.23
N SER A 381 18.40 -0.08 -17.88
CA SER A 381 17.10 -0.56 -17.42
C SER A 381 16.37 -1.39 -18.49
N LEU A 382 16.44 -0.97 -19.76
CA LEU A 382 15.85 -1.72 -20.88
C LEU A 382 16.61 -3.02 -21.18
N MET A 383 17.95 -3.00 -21.10
CA MET A 383 18.78 -4.19 -21.33
C MET A 383 18.58 -5.24 -20.22
N ILE A 384 18.40 -4.82 -18.96
CA ILE A 384 18.04 -5.72 -17.85
C ILE A 384 16.60 -6.24 -18.04
N TRP A 385 15.63 -5.38 -18.37
CA TRP A 385 14.24 -5.80 -18.63
C TRP A 385 14.11 -6.82 -19.78
N ARG A 386 14.90 -6.66 -20.84
CA ARG A 386 14.97 -7.61 -21.97
C ARG A 386 15.78 -8.88 -21.66
N GLY A 387 16.29 -9.04 -20.44
CA GLY A 387 17.11 -10.18 -20.03
C GLY A 387 18.48 -10.25 -20.74
N ARG A 388 18.92 -9.14 -21.34
CA ARG A 388 20.17 -9.02 -22.10
C ARG A 388 21.38 -8.83 -21.19
N TRP A 389 21.19 -8.09 -20.09
CA TRP A 389 22.17 -7.90 -19.02
C TRP A 389 21.61 -8.48 -17.71
N PRO A 390 22.45 -9.05 -16.83
CA PRO A 390 22.02 -9.44 -15.49
C PRO A 390 21.58 -8.21 -14.69
N ALA A 391 20.59 -8.40 -13.81
CA ALA A 391 20.31 -7.44 -12.76
C ALA A 391 21.53 -7.33 -11.81
N SER A 392 21.85 -6.10 -11.42
CA SER A 392 23.00 -5.74 -10.56
C SER A 392 22.73 -5.93 -9.08
#